data_AF-A0A973X9P6-F1
#
_entry.id   AF-A0A973X9P6-F1
#
_cell.length_a   1.000
_cell.length_b   1.000
_cell.length_c   1.000
_cell.angle_alpha   90.00
_cell.angle_beta   90.00
_cell.angle_gamma   90.00
#
_symmetry.space_group_name_H-M   'P 1'
#
loop_
_entity.id
_entity.type
_entity.pdbx_description
1 polymer ?
#
loop_
_entity_poly.entity_id
_entity_poly.type
_entity_poly.pdbx_seq_one_letter_code
_entity_poly.pdbx_strand_id
1 'polypeptide(L)'
;MRETQKMRPGIQRLLPFCRCCALLALLGGFLNACGGGSAGGAAATEVASSSAASSSGSSTGTGSTTSTGTTGTSTPGSTTGSGAPSASSGSSTGSSSASPAVSTLTLTLPAQGLGPAVIVVQGDATSEAIASYYQSKRGIPEANIIRVNLPTRSDAMSAADFAVLKADLDAKLPSGVQATLLTWTAPSRVAGSCSMGITSALALGFDAKYCGSGCTTTAASAYFDSESARPWSSHGIRPSMMLGASTLAAAQALIDRGASADASYPTGDGYVLRTSDAARSVRYPDYSKLPTLWPGSTGLQISYQDNSTGTSSDTVQSKPHVLFYFTGLAQVAGITSNSYVPGAAADHLTSYGARLPNGNGQMLVTAWLDAGATASYGTVDEPCNYTQKFSQASVLMDHYYRGDTLLEAYWKSVQWPGQGLFVGEPLAQPFRNSASLAIVAGQYAISTRGLRPGSHYSLEYRIAPSSTWTTLASFTGSRSQPVTLSAPLPPASATHLRWVGPCAADASQQCTLSSSS
;
A
#
# COMPACT_ATOMS: atom_id res chain seq x y z
N MET A 1 24.70 62.84 -23.62
CA MET A 1 23.49 62.23 -24.20
C MET A 1 23.72 60.74 -24.36
N ARG A 2 22.65 59.96 -24.22
CA ARG A 2 22.55 58.50 -23.98
C ARG A 2 23.13 57.56 -25.06
N GLU A 3 23.44 56.34 -24.60
CA GLU A 3 23.21 54.99 -25.22
C GLU A 3 23.84 54.66 -26.59
N THR A 4 24.26 53.43 -26.95
CA THR A 4 24.05 52.05 -26.44
C THR A 4 25.13 51.10 -27.01
N GLN A 5 25.38 49.98 -26.32
CA GLN A 5 26.14 48.79 -26.76
C GLN A 5 25.29 47.81 -27.60
N LYS A 6 25.90 47.03 -28.52
CA LYS A 6 25.67 45.57 -28.66
C LYS A 6 26.57 44.84 -29.69
N MET A 7 27.10 43.69 -29.23
CA MET A 7 27.33 42.38 -29.88
C MET A 7 28.15 42.21 -31.18
N ARG A 8 29.05 41.20 -31.18
CA ARG A 8 29.44 40.32 -32.31
C ARG A 8 30.08 38.99 -31.83
N PRO A 9 30.23 37.94 -32.70
CA PRO A 9 29.89 36.54 -32.38
C PRO A 9 31.01 35.48 -32.63
N GLY A 10 30.72 34.23 -32.20
CA GLY A 10 30.89 32.94 -32.91
C GLY A 10 32.26 32.47 -33.49
N ILE A 11 32.65 31.23 -33.15
CA ILE A 11 32.73 30.03 -34.03
C ILE A 11 33.81 29.02 -33.58
N GLN A 12 33.38 27.76 -33.45
CA GLN A 12 34.15 26.52 -33.29
C GLN A 12 34.78 26.04 -34.61
N ARG A 13 35.88 25.27 -34.51
CA ARG A 13 36.06 23.97 -35.20
C ARG A 13 37.39 23.30 -34.81
N LEU A 14 37.35 22.06 -34.32
CA LEU A 14 37.84 20.82 -34.98
C LEU A 14 38.11 19.69 -33.96
N LEU A 15 37.49 18.54 -34.25
CA LEU A 15 37.65 17.16 -33.73
C LEU A 15 39.06 16.56 -34.04
N PRO A 16 39.41 15.27 -33.75
CA PRO A 16 38.66 14.15 -33.12
C PRO A 16 39.44 13.23 -32.11
N PHE A 17 38.69 12.34 -31.43
CA PHE A 17 38.98 10.95 -31.00
C PHE A 17 40.34 10.55 -30.36
N CYS A 18 40.31 9.96 -29.15
CA CYS A 18 40.42 8.50 -28.91
C CYS A 18 40.36 8.12 -27.41
N ARG A 19 40.08 6.84 -27.13
CA ARG A 19 39.71 6.18 -25.86
C ARG A 19 40.88 5.86 -24.90
N CYS A 20 40.50 5.56 -23.65
CA CYS A 20 41.14 4.66 -22.67
C CYS A 20 42.44 5.08 -21.96
N CYS A 21 42.41 5.24 -20.63
CA CYS A 21 42.95 4.25 -19.68
C CYS A 21 42.75 4.66 -18.22
N ALA A 22 42.56 3.65 -17.40
CA ALA A 22 42.43 3.66 -15.95
C ALA A 22 43.81 3.58 -15.26
N LEU A 23 43.77 3.72 -13.93
CA LEU A 23 44.72 3.21 -12.93
C LEU A 23 45.99 4.05 -12.66
N LEU A 24 46.10 4.58 -11.44
CA LEU A 24 47.23 4.27 -10.54
C LEU A 24 46.92 4.76 -9.11
N ALA A 25 46.94 3.83 -8.17
CA ALA A 25 47.05 4.07 -6.73
C ALA A 25 48.38 3.47 -6.27
N LEU A 26 49.15 4.22 -5.45
CA LEU A 26 50.04 3.78 -4.35
C LEU A 26 51.22 4.74 -4.13
N LEU A 27 51.30 5.32 -2.92
CA LEU A 27 52.44 5.31 -1.96
C LEU A 27 52.68 6.62 -1.20
N GLY A 28 52.83 6.47 0.13
CA GLY A 28 53.48 7.40 1.09
C GLY A 28 52.55 8.47 1.67
N GLY A 29 52.39 8.68 2.97
CA GLY A 29 53.21 8.34 4.14
C GLY A 29 53.57 9.64 4.90
N PHE A 30 53.28 9.66 6.21
CA PHE A 30 53.83 10.53 7.27
C PHE A 30 53.25 11.93 7.61
N LEU A 31 52.66 11.96 8.83
CA LEU A 31 52.90 12.86 10.00
C LEU A 31 52.15 14.21 10.22
N ASN A 32 51.81 14.38 11.52
CA ASN A 32 51.40 15.54 12.34
C ASN A 32 49.97 16.09 12.21
N ALA A 33 49.11 16.15 13.24
CA ALA A 33 49.16 16.53 14.67
C ALA A 33 48.83 18.02 14.95
N CYS A 34 48.03 18.24 16.02
CA CYS A 34 47.51 19.49 16.61
C CYS A 34 46.42 20.20 15.80
N GLY A 35 45.34 20.77 16.34
CA GLY A 35 44.87 21.16 17.68
C GLY A 35 43.79 22.23 17.38
N GLY A 36 42.57 22.19 17.92
CA GLY A 36 42.24 22.72 19.24
C GLY A 36 41.38 24.00 19.13
N GLY A 37 40.16 23.94 19.68
CA GLY A 37 39.33 25.08 20.17
C GLY A 37 38.73 26.04 19.14
N SER A 38 37.71 26.85 19.44
CA SER A 38 36.70 26.96 20.50
C SER A 38 35.93 28.26 20.21
N ALA A 39 34.62 28.29 20.49
CA ALA A 39 33.76 29.49 20.70
C ALA A 39 33.58 30.45 19.49
N GLY A 40 32.49 31.17 19.31
CA GLY A 40 31.31 31.47 20.11
C GLY A 40 30.60 32.71 19.49
N GLY A 41 29.37 33.00 19.93
CA GLY A 41 28.61 34.23 19.61
C GLY A 41 27.48 33.97 18.59
N ALA A 42 26.21 33.79 18.95
CA ALA A 42 25.28 34.63 19.71
C ALA A 42 25.01 36.01 19.05
N ALA A 43 23.85 36.13 18.40
CA ALA A 43 23.07 37.37 18.36
C ALA A 43 21.61 37.02 18.02
N ALA A 44 20.73 37.36 18.95
CA ALA A 44 19.28 37.36 18.83
C ALA A 44 18.81 38.68 18.22
N THR A 45 17.66 38.66 17.52
CA THR A 45 16.71 39.78 17.57
C THR A 45 15.29 39.27 17.39
N GLU A 46 14.45 39.63 18.35
CA GLU A 46 13.00 39.49 18.38
C GLU A 46 12.29 40.34 17.31
N VAL A 47 11.12 39.88 16.85
CA VAL A 47 9.94 40.75 16.72
C VAL A 47 8.72 39.98 17.20
N ALA A 48 8.14 40.47 18.29
CA ALA A 48 6.84 40.08 18.82
C ALA A 48 5.73 41.00 18.27
N SER A 49 4.48 40.65 18.60
CA SER A 49 3.22 41.44 18.53
C SER A 49 2.38 41.13 17.29
N SER A 50 1.06 40.91 17.34
CA SER A 50 0.09 40.99 18.45
C SER A 50 -1.30 40.56 17.95
N SER A 51 -2.05 39.88 18.83
CA SER A 51 -3.51 39.94 19.08
C SER A 51 -4.51 40.43 18.01
N ALA A 52 -5.64 39.74 17.86
CA ALA A 52 -6.91 40.14 18.48
C ALA A 52 -8.06 39.17 18.12
N ALA A 53 -8.90 38.90 19.11
CA ALA A 53 -10.15 38.16 19.04
C ALA A 53 -11.32 39.09 18.68
N SER A 54 -12.35 38.55 18.04
CA SER A 54 -13.73 39.04 18.20
C SER A 54 -14.76 37.91 18.07
N SER A 55 -15.53 37.76 19.15
CA SER A 55 -16.93 37.29 19.29
C SER A 55 -17.86 37.75 18.15
N SER A 56 -19.07 37.27 17.89
CA SER A 56 -20.14 36.58 18.63
C SER A 56 -21.30 36.35 17.63
N GLY A 57 -22.18 35.37 17.88
CA GLY A 57 -23.45 35.28 17.15
C GLY A 57 -24.30 34.08 17.52
N SER A 58 -24.93 34.14 18.69
CA SER A 58 -26.02 33.24 19.10
C SER A 58 -27.36 33.82 18.64
N SER A 59 -28.24 33.01 18.07
CA SER A 59 -29.69 33.25 18.17
C SER A 59 -30.50 31.95 18.06
N THR A 60 -31.23 31.70 19.13
CA THR A 60 -32.37 30.82 19.34
C THR A 60 -33.53 31.04 18.37
N GLY A 61 -34.32 30.00 18.10
CA GLY A 61 -35.59 30.09 17.39
C GLY A 61 -36.41 28.79 17.47
N THR A 62 -37.19 28.66 18.53
CA THR A 62 -38.17 27.61 18.84
C THR A 62 -39.40 27.72 17.94
N GLY A 63 -40.02 26.58 17.57
CA GLY A 63 -41.33 26.54 16.91
C GLY A 63 -41.92 25.13 16.91
N SER A 64 -42.88 24.91 17.82
CA SER A 64 -43.64 23.68 18.06
C SER A 64 -45.05 23.80 17.47
N THR A 65 -45.59 22.73 16.87
CA THR A 65 -47.04 22.45 16.83
C THR A 65 -47.34 20.94 16.69
N THR A 66 -47.58 20.30 17.84
CA THR A 66 -48.77 19.50 18.26
C THR A 66 -49.56 18.70 17.19
N SER A 67 -49.54 17.36 17.27
CA SER A 67 -50.61 16.43 17.77
C SER A 67 -51.39 15.76 16.63
N THR A 68 -51.85 14.50 16.66
CA THR A 68 -52.47 13.62 17.68
C THR A 68 -52.40 12.18 17.14
N GLY A 69 -52.12 11.14 17.94
CA GLY A 69 -53.12 10.19 18.50
C GLY A 69 -53.67 9.19 17.45
N THR A 70 -53.79 7.87 17.62
CA THR A 70 -53.89 7.01 18.81
C THR A 70 -53.79 5.53 18.36
N THR A 71 -53.36 4.70 19.30
CA THR A 71 -53.25 3.23 19.38
C THR A 71 -54.46 2.38 18.96
N GLY A 72 -54.22 1.11 18.59
CA GLY A 72 -55.23 0.04 18.61
C GLY A 72 -54.74 -1.32 18.13
N THR A 73 -54.46 -2.22 19.08
CA THR A 73 -54.08 -3.64 18.90
C THR A 73 -55.32 -4.54 19.01
N SER A 74 -55.46 -5.58 18.16
CA SER A 74 -56.07 -6.89 18.56
C SER A 74 -56.03 -7.96 17.46
N THR A 75 -55.73 -9.19 17.89
CA THR A 75 -55.55 -10.49 17.21
C THR A 75 -56.89 -11.19 16.84
N PRO A 76 -56.96 -12.45 16.32
CA PRO A 76 -57.87 -12.83 15.24
C PRO A 76 -59.02 -13.78 15.65
N GLY A 77 -60.04 -13.86 14.81
CA GLY A 77 -61.18 -14.79 14.96
C GLY A 77 -61.31 -15.76 13.77
N SER A 78 -61.46 -17.04 14.11
CA SER A 78 -61.73 -18.21 13.26
C SER A 78 -63.22 -18.36 12.88
N THR A 79 -63.53 -18.92 11.70
CA THR A 79 -64.64 -19.90 11.46
C THR A 79 -64.61 -20.37 9.99
N THR A 80 -64.29 -21.65 9.72
CA THR A 80 -65.18 -22.78 9.33
C THR A 80 -65.86 -22.71 7.96
N GLY A 81 -65.60 -23.73 7.11
CA GLY A 81 -66.37 -24.05 5.91
C GLY A 81 -66.01 -25.44 5.38
N SER A 82 -66.90 -26.41 5.60
CA SER A 82 -66.79 -27.84 5.29
C SER A 82 -66.89 -28.18 3.80
N GLY A 83 -66.32 -29.32 3.40
CA GLY A 83 -66.65 -30.01 2.15
C GLY A 83 -65.75 -31.21 1.85
N ALA A 84 -66.20 -32.41 2.21
CA ALA A 84 -65.70 -33.69 1.68
C ALA A 84 -66.70 -34.20 0.63
N PRO A 85 -66.32 -35.08 -0.34
CA PRO A 85 -66.21 -36.51 -0.01
C PRO A 85 -65.07 -37.30 -0.70
N SER A 86 -64.86 -38.51 -0.16
CA SER A 86 -64.15 -39.73 -0.59
C SER A 86 -64.21 -40.04 -2.11
N ALA A 87 -63.39 -40.88 -2.77
CA ALA A 87 -62.45 -41.94 -2.43
C ALA A 87 -61.56 -42.25 -3.66
N SER A 88 -60.40 -42.89 -3.47
CA SER A 88 -59.99 -44.16 -4.11
C SER A 88 -58.47 -44.29 -4.24
N SER A 89 -58.01 -45.46 -3.82
CA SER A 89 -56.67 -45.99 -3.86
C SER A 89 -56.19 -46.26 -5.30
N GLY A 90 -55.01 -45.74 -5.63
CA GLY A 90 -54.26 -46.11 -6.83
C GLY A 90 -52.76 -46.04 -6.54
N SER A 91 -52.20 -47.12 -6.01
CA SER A 91 -50.78 -47.31 -5.81
C SER A 91 -50.10 -47.51 -7.17
N SER A 92 -49.49 -46.46 -7.71
CA SER A 92 -48.50 -46.55 -8.78
C SER A 92 -47.10 -46.50 -8.18
N THR A 93 -46.42 -47.64 -8.18
CA THR A 93 -44.98 -47.74 -7.99
C THR A 93 -44.28 -47.13 -9.20
N GLY A 94 -44.19 -45.80 -9.21
CA GLY A 94 -43.26 -45.08 -10.08
C GLY A 94 -41.86 -45.19 -9.50
N SER A 95 -41.03 -46.05 -10.12
CA SER A 95 -39.58 -45.98 -9.96
C SER A 95 -39.12 -44.58 -10.34
N SER A 96 -38.98 -43.72 -9.34
CA SER A 96 -38.33 -42.43 -9.47
C SER A 96 -36.85 -42.74 -9.65
N SER A 97 -36.38 -42.63 -10.89
CA SER A 97 -34.97 -42.43 -11.15
C SER A 97 -34.55 -41.17 -10.40
N ALA A 98 -33.99 -41.36 -9.20
CA ALA A 98 -33.34 -40.29 -8.47
C ALA A 98 -32.31 -39.69 -9.43
N SER A 99 -32.49 -38.41 -9.79
CA SER A 99 -31.40 -37.65 -10.39
C SER A 99 -30.19 -37.86 -9.49
N PRO A 100 -29.02 -38.25 -10.03
CA PRO A 100 -27.85 -38.49 -9.21
C PRO A 100 -27.61 -37.22 -8.38
N ALA A 101 -27.52 -37.39 -7.05
CA ALA A 101 -27.22 -36.30 -6.16
C ALA A 101 -25.90 -35.67 -6.61
N VAL A 102 -25.96 -34.46 -7.15
CA VAL A 102 -24.77 -33.73 -7.54
C VAL A 102 -24.06 -33.34 -6.25
N SER A 103 -22.90 -33.94 -5.99
CA SER A 103 -22.04 -33.54 -4.88
C SER A 103 -21.53 -32.12 -5.16
N THR A 104 -22.09 -31.12 -4.45
CA THR A 104 -21.72 -29.70 -4.62
C THR A 104 -20.60 -29.32 -3.66
N LEU A 105 -19.38 -29.75 -3.98
CA LEU A 105 -18.18 -29.39 -3.22
C LEU A 105 -17.95 -27.87 -3.28
N THR A 106 -17.92 -27.21 -2.13
CA THR A 106 -17.62 -25.78 -2.05
C THR A 106 -16.18 -25.53 -1.64
N LEU A 107 -15.69 -24.32 -1.94
CA LEU A 107 -14.32 -23.89 -1.67
C LEU A 107 -14.32 -22.43 -1.24
N THR A 108 -13.55 -22.10 -0.21
CA THR A 108 -13.26 -20.70 0.12
C THR A 108 -12.03 -20.25 -0.65
N LEU A 109 -12.18 -19.27 -1.54
CA LEU A 109 -11.04 -18.71 -2.27
C LEU A 109 -10.17 -17.83 -1.37
N PRO A 110 -8.87 -17.69 -1.66
CA PRO A 110 -8.00 -16.80 -0.90
C PRO A 110 -8.55 -15.37 -0.88
N ALA A 111 -8.69 -14.82 0.33
CA ALA A 111 -9.01 -13.42 0.55
C ALA A 111 -7.73 -12.63 0.83
N GLN A 112 -7.68 -11.38 0.36
CA GLN A 112 -6.61 -10.44 0.65
C GLN A 112 -7.00 -9.56 1.85
N GLY A 113 -6.03 -9.21 2.69
CA GLY A 113 -6.24 -8.32 3.83
C GLY A 113 -5.36 -8.65 5.02
N LEU A 114 -4.70 -7.63 5.55
CA LEU A 114 -3.85 -7.73 6.72
C LEU A 114 -4.62 -7.46 8.01
N GLY A 115 -4.25 -8.21 9.07
CA GLY A 115 -4.55 -7.84 10.45
C GLY A 115 -3.32 -7.18 11.08
N PRO A 116 -3.26 -5.83 11.17
CA PRO A 116 -2.12 -5.14 11.74
C PRO A 116 -2.21 -5.07 13.26
N ALA A 117 -1.05 -4.93 13.91
CA ALA A 117 -0.96 -4.36 15.24
C ALA A 117 -0.68 -2.86 15.16
N VAL A 118 -1.30 -2.08 16.04
CA VAL A 118 -1.06 -0.64 16.17
C VAL A 118 -0.07 -0.43 17.31
N ILE A 119 1.07 0.15 16.99
CA ILE A 119 2.17 0.38 17.93
C ILE A 119 2.04 1.79 18.48
N VAL A 120 1.91 1.88 19.79
CA VAL A 120 1.57 3.10 20.52
C VAL A 120 2.74 3.49 21.42
N VAL A 121 3.16 4.75 21.35
CA VAL A 121 4.12 5.31 22.30
C VAL A 121 3.45 5.51 23.65
N GLN A 122 3.89 4.75 24.65
CA GLN A 122 3.34 4.81 26.00
C GLN A 122 3.54 6.20 26.63
N GLY A 123 2.46 6.77 27.17
CA GLY A 123 2.50 8.09 27.82
C GLY A 123 2.54 9.27 26.85
N ASP A 124 2.43 9.04 25.54
CA ASP A 124 2.27 10.08 24.54
C ASP A 124 0.80 10.29 24.18
N ALA A 125 0.22 11.41 24.62
CA ALA A 125 -1.20 11.69 24.46
C ALA A 125 -1.66 11.69 22.99
N THR A 126 -0.83 12.20 22.07
CA THR A 126 -1.16 12.22 20.64
C THR A 126 -1.17 10.81 20.06
N SER A 127 -0.13 10.02 20.30
CA SER A 127 -0.02 8.64 19.86
C SER A 127 -1.16 7.77 20.43
N GLU A 128 -1.49 7.91 21.70
CA GLU A 128 -2.58 7.17 22.35
C GLU A 128 -3.94 7.55 21.76
N ALA A 129 -4.19 8.84 21.52
CA ALA A 129 -5.42 9.30 20.89
C ALA A 129 -5.55 8.82 19.44
N ILE A 130 -4.46 8.82 18.67
CA ILE A 130 -4.43 8.27 17.31
C ILE A 130 -4.75 6.77 17.35
N ALA A 131 -4.13 6.02 18.26
CA ALA A 131 -4.35 4.58 18.38
C ALA A 131 -5.80 4.25 18.74
N SER A 132 -6.38 4.96 19.71
CA SER A 132 -7.78 4.81 20.10
C SER A 132 -8.73 5.10 18.92
N TYR A 133 -8.47 6.17 18.18
CA TYR A 133 -9.26 6.50 17.00
C TYR A 133 -9.12 5.42 15.91
N TYR A 134 -7.89 5.02 15.58
CA TYR A 134 -7.61 3.97 14.60
C TYR A 134 -8.30 2.65 14.96
N GLN A 135 -8.22 2.27 16.23
CA GLN A 135 -8.86 1.06 16.77
C GLN A 135 -10.36 1.09 16.53
N SER A 136 -11.02 2.19 16.90
CA SER A 136 -12.47 2.34 16.71
C SER A 136 -12.88 2.34 15.24
N LYS A 137 -12.12 3.03 14.37
CA LYS A 137 -12.45 3.15 12.94
C LYS A 137 -12.23 1.86 12.16
N ARG A 138 -11.14 1.13 12.45
CA ARG A 138 -10.74 -0.07 11.71
C ARG A 138 -11.13 -1.38 12.40
N GLY A 139 -11.73 -1.31 13.59
CA GLY A 139 -12.12 -2.50 14.37
C GLY A 139 -10.92 -3.33 14.80
N ILE A 140 -9.81 -2.68 15.17
CA ILE A 140 -8.60 -3.39 15.59
C ILE A 140 -8.85 -4.07 16.95
N PRO A 141 -8.58 -5.37 17.11
CA PRO A 141 -8.72 -6.04 18.40
C PRO A 141 -7.85 -5.39 19.47
N GLU A 142 -8.32 -5.33 20.72
CA GLU A 142 -7.54 -4.76 21.84
C GLU A 142 -6.17 -5.44 21.98
N ALA A 143 -6.11 -6.76 21.78
CA ALA A 143 -4.86 -7.52 21.80
C ALA A 143 -3.82 -7.08 20.75
N ASN A 144 -4.25 -6.34 19.73
CA ASN A 144 -3.40 -5.80 18.66
C ASN A 144 -2.98 -4.34 18.93
N ILE A 145 -3.35 -3.75 20.07
CA ILE A 145 -2.88 -2.41 20.49
C ILE A 145 -1.66 -2.58 21.41
N ILE A 146 -0.47 -2.35 20.86
CA ILE A 146 0.79 -2.65 21.55
C ILE A 146 1.48 -1.36 22.01
N ARG A 147 1.61 -1.20 23.32
CA ARG A 147 2.29 -0.06 23.94
C ARG A 147 3.78 -0.33 24.12
N VAL A 148 4.60 0.61 23.67
CA VAL A 148 6.07 0.55 23.74
C VAL A 148 6.64 1.82 24.36
N ASN A 149 7.79 1.67 25.02
CA ASN A 149 8.58 2.82 25.46
C ASN A 149 9.49 3.28 24.32
N LEU A 150 9.30 4.52 23.87
CA LEU A 150 10.13 5.09 22.82
C LEU A 150 11.31 5.84 23.46
N PRO A 151 12.56 5.42 23.23
CA PRO A 151 13.73 5.93 23.95
C PRO A 151 14.12 7.36 23.57
N THR A 152 13.61 7.87 22.45
CA THR A 152 13.92 9.22 21.97
C THR A 152 12.77 9.82 21.16
N ARG A 153 12.71 11.16 21.13
CA ARG A 153 11.87 11.96 20.23
C ARG A 153 12.68 12.62 19.10
N SER A 154 13.97 12.32 19.00
CA SER A 154 14.85 12.79 17.92
C SER A 154 14.45 12.19 16.57
N ASP A 155 15.03 12.75 15.50
CA ASP A 155 14.79 12.27 14.12
C ASP A 155 15.33 10.84 13.87
N ALA A 156 16.33 10.41 14.64
CA ALA A 156 16.90 9.06 14.61
C ALA A 156 16.96 8.40 15.98
N MET A 157 16.84 7.08 15.97
CA MET A 157 17.14 6.18 17.08
C MET A 157 18.47 5.48 16.86
N SER A 158 19.27 5.24 17.90
CA SER A 158 20.47 4.40 17.76
C SER A 158 20.10 2.93 17.50
N ALA A 159 20.98 2.17 16.84
CA ALA A 159 20.78 0.74 16.64
C ALA A 159 20.67 -0.05 17.96
N ALA A 160 21.35 0.41 19.02
CA ALA A 160 21.29 -0.21 20.35
C ALA A 160 19.92 0.00 21.00
N ASP A 161 19.41 1.25 20.99
CA ASP A 161 18.08 1.58 21.50
C ASP A 161 16.98 0.86 20.70
N PHE A 162 17.17 0.74 19.38
CA PHE A 162 16.26 0.01 18.52
C PHE A 162 16.20 -1.49 18.87
N ALA A 163 17.34 -2.12 19.18
CA ALA A 163 17.35 -3.52 19.59
C ALA A 163 16.51 -3.76 20.85
N VAL A 164 16.55 -2.83 21.81
CA VAL A 164 15.72 -2.88 23.02
C VAL A 164 14.23 -2.72 22.68
N LEU A 165 13.89 -1.70 21.87
CA LEU A 165 12.51 -1.49 21.40
C LEU A 165 11.97 -2.72 20.66
N LYS A 166 12.78 -3.30 19.77
CA LYS A 166 12.38 -4.43 18.94
C LYS A 166 12.13 -5.68 19.77
N ALA A 167 12.98 -5.96 20.76
CA ALA A 167 12.80 -7.10 21.66
C ALA A 167 11.53 -6.97 22.51
N ASP A 168 11.26 -5.77 23.05
CA ASP A 168 10.02 -5.48 23.80
C ASP A 168 8.77 -5.64 22.92
N LEU A 169 8.82 -5.10 21.71
CA LEU A 169 7.73 -5.21 20.75
C LEU A 169 7.46 -6.68 20.34
N ASP A 170 8.50 -7.43 19.98
CA ASP A 170 8.37 -8.83 19.56
C ASP A 170 7.79 -9.72 20.66
N ALA A 171 8.13 -9.46 21.94
CA ALA A 171 7.59 -10.19 23.08
C ALA A 171 6.10 -9.92 23.31
N LYS A 172 5.58 -8.76 22.87
CA LYS A 172 4.17 -8.36 23.03
C LYS A 172 3.29 -8.67 21.83
N LEU A 173 3.87 -8.83 20.64
CA LEU A 173 3.11 -9.03 19.41
C LEU A 173 2.42 -10.41 19.36
N PRO A 174 1.09 -10.47 19.18
CA PRO A 174 0.40 -11.73 18.97
C PRO A 174 0.90 -12.48 17.73
N SER A 175 0.95 -13.80 17.80
CA SER A 175 1.49 -14.66 16.73
C SER A 175 0.75 -14.54 15.39
N GLY A 176 -0.54 -14.16 15.43
CA GLY A 176 -1.38 -13.97 14.24
C GLY A 176 -1.16 -12.65 13.50
N VAL A 177 -0.48 -11.67 14.10
CA VAL A 177 -0.25 -10.35 13.51
C VAL A 177 0.68 -10.45 12.31
N GLN A 178 0.22 -9.90 11.18
CA GLN A 178 0.93 -9.95 9.89
C GLN A 178 1.66 -8.64 9.57
N ALA A 179 1.29 -7.52 10.18
CA ALA A 179 1.83 -6.20 9.87
C ALA A 179 1.76 -5.26 11.08
N THR A 180 2.45 -4.12 11.01
CA THR A 180 2.45 -3.11 12.09
C THR A 180 2.20 -1.70 11.58
N LEU A 181 1.47 -0.90 12.36
CA LEU A 181 1.25 0.53 12.14
C LEU A 181 1.86 1.34 13.27
N LEU A 182 2.65 2.37 12.95
CA LEU A 182 3.25 3.29 13.93
C LEU A 182 2.42 4.57 14.03
N THR A 183 2.16 5.04 15.25
CA THR A 183 1.36 6.24 15.54
C THR A 183 2.18 7.50 15.85
N TRP A 184 3.48 7.49 15.54
CA TRP A 184 4.39 8.62 15.72
C TRP A 184 5.12 8.98 14.42
N THR A 185 5.78 10.14 14.38
CA THR A 185 6.58 10.60 13.23
C THR A 185 8.09 10.71 13.49
N ALA A 186 8.50 10.74 14.77
CA ALA A 186 9.90 10.75 15.18
C ALA A 186 10.16 9.70 16.26
N PRO A 187 11.17 8.83 16.11
CA PRO A 187 12.16 8.81 15.04
C PRO A 187 11.62 8.17 13.74
N SER A 188 12.13 8.63 12.59
CA SER A 188 11.81 8.03 11.28
C SER A 188 12.84 7.01 10.81
N ARG A 189 14.00 6.94 11.47
CA ARG A 189 15.09 6.02 11.11
C ARG A 189 15.83 5.45 12.31
N VAL A 190 16.46 4.32 12.09
CA VAL A 190 17.45 3.71 12.96
C VAL A 190 18.84 3.98 12.39
N ALA A 191 19.74 4.50 13.21
CA ALA A 191 21.10 4.87 12.85
C ALA A 191 22.12 3.98 13.57
N GLY A 192 23.02 3.38 12.79
CA GLY A 192 24.17 2.60 13.27
C GLY A 192 25.32 2.72 12.29
N SER A 193 25.83 1.60 11.77
CA SER A 193 26.83 1.59 10.68
C SER A 193 26.29 2.18 9.36
N CYS A 194 24.97 2.14 9.18
CA CYS A 194 24.22 2.82 8.14
C CYS A 194 22.82 3.16 8.70
N SER A 195 21.98 3.83 7.91
CA SER A 195 20.62 4.15 8.33
C SER A 195 19.59 3.24 7.67
N MET A 196 18.65 2.71 8.46
CA MET A 196 17.44 2.07 7.96
C MET A 196 16.21 2.90 8.31
N GLY A 197 15.20 2.94 7.46
CA GLY A 197 13.92 3.53 7.86
C GLY A 197 13.30 2.71 8.98
N ILE A 198 12.63 3.35 9.95
CA ILE A 198 12.13 2.66 11.15
C ILE A 198 11.13 1.56 10.78
N THR A 199 10.28 1.78 9.77
CA THR A 199 9.37 0.75 9.26
C THR A 199 10.11 -0.44 8.67
N SER A 200 11.22 -0.19 7.99
CA SER A 200 12.03 -1.24 7.38
C SER A 200 12.85 -2.02 8.40
N ALA A 201 13.41 -1.33 9.40
CA ALA A 201 14.10 -1.96 10.52
C ALA A 201 13.14 -2.83 11.35
N LEU A 202 11.90 -2.40 11.57
CA LEU A 202 10.89 -3.19 12.27
C LEU A 202 10.51 -4.47 11.50
N ALA A 203 10.36 -4.39 10.19
CA ALA A 203 9.96 -5.53 9.37
C ALA A 203 11.10 -6.54 9.13
N LEU A 204 12.33 -6.06 8.93
CA LEU A 204 13.48 -6.86 8.49
C LEU A 204 14.53 -7.11 9.58
N GLY A 205 14.43 -6.41 10.71
CA GLY A 205 15.53 -6.25 11.66
C GLY A 205 16.54 -5.20 11.18
N PHE A 206 17.18 -4.49 12.11
CA PHE A 206 18.30 -3.62 11.76
C PHE A 206 19.50 -4.50 11.40
N ASP A 207 19.93 -4.45 10.14
CA ASP A 207 21.04 -5.22 9.62
C ASP A 207 21.71 -4.45 8.47
N ALA A 208 23.04 -4.34 8.52
CA ALA A 208 23.83 -3.62 7.53
C ALA A 208 23.74 -4.21 6.12
N LYS A 209 23.21 -5.43 5.93
CA LYS A 209 22.91 -5.93 4.57
C LYS A 209 21.75 -5.19 3.90
N TYR A 210 20.87 -4.56 4.67
CA TYR A 210 19.70 -3.84 4.16
C TYR A 210 19.93 -2.33 4.01
N CYS A 211 21.04 -1.79 4.51
CA CYS A 211 21.42 -0.40 4.30
C CYS A 211 22.87 -0.27 3.84
N GLY A 212 23.31 0.92 3.49
CA GLY A 212 24.70 1.16 3.12
C GLY A 212 25.09 2.61 3.30
N SER A 213 26.38 2.84 3.52
CA SER A 213 26.96 4.18 3.49
C SER A 213 27.27 4.56 2.03
N GLY A 214 26.55 5.54 1.48
CA GLY A 214 26.74 5.98 0.09
C GLY A 214 26.06 5.09 -0.96
N CYS A 215 26.56 5.12 -2.19
CA CYS A 215 25.96 4.40 -3.33
C CYS A 215 26.33 2.92 -3.36
N THR A 216 25.65 2.11 -2.54
CA THR A 216 25.81 0.66 -2.53
C THR A 216 24.50 -0.07 -2.79
N THR A 217 24.61 -1.29 -3.30
CA THR A 217 23.50 -2.25 -3.35
C THR A 217 23.17 -2.77 -1.96
N THR A 218 21.93 -3.22 -1.77
CA THR A 218 21.44 -3.77 -0.50
C THR A 218 20.61 -5.03 -0.77
N ALA A 219 20.39 -5.84 0.26
CA ALA A 219 19.66 -7.10 0.13
C ALA A 219 18.20 -6.88 -0.28
N ALA A 220 17.69 -7.79 -1.10
CA ALA A 220 16.31 -7.81 -1.53
C ALA A 220 15.37 -8.35 -0.44
N SER A 221 14.15 -7.83 -0.41
CA SER A 221 13.06 -8.39 0.38
C SER A 221 12.44 -9.58 -0.36
N ALA A 222 12.30 -10.73 0.30
CA ALA A 222 11.59 -11.89 -0.24
C ALA A 222 10.09 -11.63 -0.44
N TYR A 223 9.57 -10.53 0.10
CA TYR A 223 8.17 -10.13 -0.08
C TYR A 223 7.94 -9.33 -1.37
N PHE A 224 9.00 -8.82 -2.00
CA PHE A 224 8.91 -8.11 -3.27
C PHE A 224 8.21 -8.98 -4.33
N ASP A 225 7.17 -8.42 -4.95
CA ASP A 225 6.29 -9.08 -5.94
C ASP A 225 5.77 -10.48 -5.53
N SER A 226 5.66 -10.77 -4.22
CA SER A 226 5.16 -12.05 -3.72
C SER A 226 3.63 -12.14 -3.77
N GLU A 227 3.10 -13.37 -3.86
CA GLU A 227 1.66 -13.64 -3.83
C GLU A 227 1.13 -13.87 -2.40
N SER A 228 1.97 -13.70 -1.39
CA SER A 228 1.57 -13.91 0.00
C SER A 228 0.66 -12.78 0.50
N ALA A 229 -0.45 -13.17 1.13
CA ALA A 229 -1.32 -12.33 1.97
C ALA A 229 -0.96 -12.41 3.46
N ARG A 230 0.03 -13.26 3.81
CA ARG A 230 0.41 -13.57 5.20
C ARG A 230 1.94 -13.49 5.35
N PRO A 231 2.52 -12.28 5.24
CA PRO A 231 3.97 -12.10 5.20
C PRO A 231 4.71 -12.64 6.43
N TRP A 232 4.11 -12.62 7.62
CA TRP A 232 4.75 -13.19 8.80
C TRP A 232 4.81 -14.72 8.68
N SER A 233 3.70 -15.34 8.29
CA SER A 233 3.60 -16.79 8.19
C SER A 233 4.42 -17.36 7.03
N SER A 234 4.59 -16.63 5.92
CA SER A 234 5.29 -17.14 4.73
C SER A 234 6.74 -16.65 4.60
N HIS A 235 7.08 -15.47 5.14
CA HIS A 235 8.39 -14.85 4.97
C HIS A 235 9.07 -14.47 6.28
N GLY A 236 8.40 -14.62 7.43
CA GLY A 236 8.95 -14.24 8.73
C GLY A 236 9.14 -12.73 8.90
N ILE A 237 8.44 -11.90 8.12
CA ILE A 237 8.48 -10.45 8.24
C ILE A 237 7.11 -9.89 8.60
N ARG A 238 7.08 -8.77 9.31
CA ARG A 238 5.86 -7.98 9.52
C ARG A 238 6.03 -6.64 8.85
N PRO A 239 5.56 -6.47 7.60
CA PRO A 239 5.60 -5.20 6.91
C PRO A 239 5.02 -4.10 7.80
N SER A 240 5.71 -2.97 7.86
CA SER A 240 5.36 -1.88 8.77
C SER A 240 5.08 -0.60 8.00
N MET A 241 4.13 0.20 8.46
CA MET A 241 3.85 1.52 7.92
C MET A 241 3.75 2.54 9.06
N MET A 242 4.20 3.76 8.83
CA MET A 242 4.04 4.88 9.75
C MET A 242 2.84 5.71 9.30
N LEU A 243 1.93 6.09 10.19
CA LEU A 243 0.77 6.89 9.76
C LEU A 243 1.21 8.22 9.11
N GLY A 244 2.29 8.81 9.61
CA GLY A 244 2.92 9.99 9.00
C GLY A 244 2.24 11.32 9.34
N ALA A 245 1.35 11.32 10.33
CA ALA A 245 0.66 12.52 10.82
C ALA A 245 1.21 12.97 12.18
N SER A 246 1.56 14.25 12.30
CA SER A 246 2.13 14.85 13.52
C SER A 246 1.07 15.37 14.50
N THR A 247 -0.20 15.43 14.09
CA THR A 247 -1.33 15.88 14.92
C THR A 247 -2.47 14.89 14.85
N LEU A 248 -3.31 14.86 15.90
CA LEU A 248 -4.50 14.02 15.93
C LEU A 248 -5.46 14.35 14.78
N ALA A 249 -5.67 15.63 14.47
CA ALA A 249 -6.58 16.04 13.39
C ALA A 249 -6.11 15.55 12.01
N ALA A 250 -4.81 15.69 11.72
CA ALA A 250 -4.24 15.18 10.47
C ALA A 250 -4.32 13.65 10.40
N ALA A 251 -4.08 12.97 11.53
CA ALA A 251 -4.20 11.52 11.63
C ALA A 251 -5.65 11.05 11.38
N GLN A 252 -6.64 11.67 12.02
CA GLN A 252 -8.06 11.36 11.81
C GLN A 252 -8.46 11.55 10.35
N ALA A 253 -8.08 12.67 9.73
CA ALA A 253 -8.37 12.94 8.32
C ALA A 253 -7.75 11.88 7.38
N LEU A 254 -6.51 11.44 7.65
CA LEU A 254 -5.85 10.39 6.87
C LEU A 254 -6.50 9.02 7.09
N ILE A 255 -6.87 8.70 8.34
CA ILE A 255 -7.55 7.44 8.69
C ILE A 255 -8.94 7.37 8.03
N ASP A 256 -9.71 8.45 8.08
CA ASP A 256 -11.01 8.56 7.41
C ASP A 256 -10.88 8.43 5.89
N ARG A 257 -9.86 9.05 5.32
CA ARG A 257 -9.55 8.94 3.89
C ARG A 257 -9.22 7.50 3.49
N GLY A 258 -8.38 6.81 4.25
CA GLY A 258 -8.08 5.40 3.99
C GLY A 258 -9.31 4.51 4.16
N ALA A 259 -10.11 4.72 5.21
CA ALA A 259 -11.30 3.92 5.49
C ALA A 259 -12.41 4.12 4.44
N SER A 260 -12.58 5.34 3.92
CA SER A 260 -13.54 5.62 2.84
C SER A 260 -13.11 5.06 1.49
N ALA A 261 -11.84 4.66 1.34
CA ALA A 261 -11.38 3.99 0.13
C ALA A 261 -11.92 2.55 0.03
N ASP A 262 -12.08 1.84 1.15
CA ASP A 262 -12.36 0.40 1.17
C ASP A 262 -13.52 -0.02 0.25
N ALA A 263 -13.23 -0.93 -0.67
CA ALA A 263 -14.20 -1.48 -1.65
C ALA A 263 -15.02 -0.40 -2.40
N SER A 264 -14.46 0.81 -2.56
CA SER A 264 -15.11 1.91 -3.29
C SER A 264 -14.96 1.80 -4.81
N TYR A 265 -14.02 1.00 -5.30
CA TYR A 265 -13.71 0.79 -6.72
C TYR A 265 -13.70 2.10 -7.54
N PRO A 266 -12.90 3.11 -7.13
CA PRO A 266 -12.95 4.42 -7.75
C PRO A 266 -12.41 4.34 -9.18
N THR A 267 -12.97 5.16 -10.07
CA THR A 267 -12.25 5.57 -11.27
C THR A 267 -11.19 6.59 -10.88
N GLY A 268 -10.11 6.67 -11.64
CA GLY A 268 -9.07 7.65 -11.38
C GLY A 268 -8.00 7.69 -12.45
N ASP A 269 -7.17 8.72 -12.35
CA ASP A 269 -6.05 8.94 -13.23
C ASP A 269 -4.74 8.60 -12.52
N GLY A 270 -3.83 7.94 -13.25
CA GLY A 270 -2.45 7.77 -12.85
C GLY A 270 -1.52 8.62 -13.69
N TYR A 271 -0.63 9.34 -13.02
CA TYR A 271 0.37 10.18 -13.64
C TYR A 271 1.76 9.63 -13.34
N VAL A 272 2.51 9.28 -14.39
CA VAL A 272 3.88 8.78 -14.26
C VAL A 272 4.82 9.63 -15.11
N LEU A 273 5.80 10.25 -14.47
CA LEU A 273 6.60 11.31 -15.08
C LEU A 273 8.07 10.90 -15.22
N ARG A 274 8.61 11.11 -16.42
CA ARG A 274 10.03 11.29 -16.66
C ARG A 274 10.29 12.79 -16.73
N THR A 275 10.96 13.34 -15.73
CA THR A 275 11.19 14.79 -15.61
C THR A 275 12.48 15.21 -16.33
N SER A 276 12.76 16.50 -16.33
CA SER A 276 14.03 17.10 -16.77
C SER A 276 15.20 16.72 -15.84
N ASP A 277 14.94 16.29 -14.60
CA ASP A 277 15.95 15.71 -13.71
C ASP A 277 16.26 14.26 -14.11
N ALA A 278 17.28 14.11 -14.94
CA ALA A 278 17.72 12.80 -15.44
C ALA A 278 18.18 11.85 -14.33
N ALA A 279 18.78 12.37 -13.25
CA ALA A 279 19.29 11.54 -12.15
C ALA A 279 18.15 10.92 -11.34
N ARG A 280 17.04 11.65 -11.15
CA ARG A 280 15.84 11.17 -10.44
C ARG A 280 14.80 10.50 -11.34
N SER A 281 14.99 10.53 -12.66
CA SER A 281 14.05 9.96 -13.62
C SER A 281 14.39 8.54 -14.09
N VAL A 282 15.28 7.82 -13.41
CA VAL A 282 15.72 6.46 -13.78
C VAL A 282 14.62 5.38 -13.75
N ARG A 283 13.46 5.67 -13.13
CA ARG A 283 12.27 4.78 -13.14
C ARG A 283 11.49 4.81 -14.46
N TYR A 284 11.81 5.71 -15.39
CA TYR A 284 11.04 5.86 -16.65
C TYR A 284 10.85 4.58 -17.49
N PRO A 285 11.76 3.58 -17.52
CA PRO A 285 11.52 2.36 -18.30
C PRO A 285 10.37 1.51 -17.77
N ASP A 286 10.01 1.64 -16.48
CA ASP A 286 8.80 1.07 -15.90
C ASP A 286 7.58 1.90 -16.34
N TYR A 287 7.68 3.22 -16.21
CA TYR A 287 6.58 4.16 -16.45
C TYR A 287 6.07 4.17 -17.89
N SER A 288 6.97 4.14 -18.87
CA SER A 288 6.62 4.25 -20.28
C SER A 288 5.75 3.10 -20.79
N LYS A 289 5.75 1.96 -20.09
CA LYS A 289 4.96 0.77 -20.44
C LYS A 289 3.54 0.81 -19.85
N LEU A 290 3.32 1.60 -18.81
CA LEU A 290 2.06 1.59 -18.05
C LEU A 290 0.82 1.97 -18.87
N PRO A 291 0.85 2.97 -19.78
CA PRO A 291 -0.32 3.30 -20.59
C PRO A 291 -0.81 2.11 -21.44
N THR A 292 0.10 1.31 -22.00
CA THR A 292 -0.26 0.11 -22.77
C THR A 292 -0.81 -1.00 -21.87
N LEU A 293 -0.25 -1.12 -20.66
CA LEU A 293 -0.69 -2.12 -19.67
C LEU A 293 -2.05 -1.77 -19.04
N TRP A 294 -2.46 -0.50 -19.10
CA TRP A 294 -3.68 0.04 -18.52
C TRP A 294 -4.37 0.97 -19.53
N PRO A 295 -5.00 0.42 -20.59
CA PRO A 295 -5.54 1.20 -21.71
C PRO A 295 -6.82 1.98 -21.39
N GLY A 296 -7.12 2.24 -20.11
CA GLY A 296 -8.26 3.06 -19.73
C GLY A 296 -9.61 2.36 -19.55
N SER A 297 -9.81 1.20 -20.18
CA SER A 297 -11.08 0.44 -20.15
C SER A 297 -11.45 -0.14 -18.77
N THR A 298 -10.68 0.20 -17.74
CA THR A 298 -10.64 -0.43 -16.42
C THR A 298 -10.97 0.56 -15.30
N GLY A 299 -11.40 1.77 -15.68
CA GLY A 299 -11.58 2.90 -14.76
C GLY A 299 -10.27 3.59 -14.37
N LEU A 300 -9.13 3.10 -14.86
CA LEU A 300 -7.80 3.69 -14.66
C LEU A 300 -7.19 4.20 -15.95
N GLN A 301 -6.99 5.51 -16.05
CA GLN A 301 -6.26 6.12 -17.17
C GLN A 301 -4.84 6.44 -16.77
N ILE A 302 -3.84 5.89 -17.46
CA ILE A 302 -2.43 6.19 -17.17
C ILE A 302 -1.84 7.15 -18.19
N SER A 303 -1.38 8.30 -17.70
CA SER A 303 -0.67 9.31 -18.47
C SER A 303 0.83 9.22 -18.18
N TYR A 304 1.61 8.74 -19.17
CA TYR A 304 3.06 8.90 -19.17
C TYR A 304 3.43 10.27 -19.75
N GLN A 305 4.14 11.09 -18.98
CA GLN A 305 4.63 12.39 -19.43
C GLN A 305 6.15 12.39 -19.45
N ASP A 306 6.72 12.69 -20.61
CA ASP A 306 8.18 12.77 -20.81
C ASP A 306 8.59 14.24 -20.99
N ASN A 307 9.35 14.76 -20.03
CA ASN A 307 10.00 16.06 -20.04
C ASN A 307 11.53 15.97 -20.06
N SER A 308 12.09 14.85 -20.52
CA SER A 308 13.56 14.69 -20.59
C SER A 308 14.25 15.67 -21.56
N THR A 309 13.50 16.29 -22.48
CA THR A 309 13.96 17.33 -23.40
C THR A 309 13.65 18.76 -22.92
N GLY A 310 12.96 18.93 -21.79
CA GLY A 310 12.55 20.24 -21.28
C GLY A 310 11.42 20.92 -22.06
N THR A 311 10.70 20.20 -22.91
CA THR A 311 9.61 20.73 -23.75
C THR A 311 8.21 20.46 -23.20
N SER A 312 8.12 19.81 -22.06
CA SER A 312 6.90 19.43 -21.33
C SER A 312 6.96 19.96 -19.89
N SER A 313 6.04 19.52 -19.03
CA SER A 313 6.02 19.88 -17.61
C SER A 313 6.74 18.84 -16.75
N ASP A 314 7.45 19.30 -15.72
CA ASP A 314 8.01 18.44 -14.67
C ASP A 314 6.99 18.05 -13.60
N THR A 315 5.80 18.66 -13.62
CA THR A 315 4.78 18.50 -12.59
C THR A 315 3.38 18.35 -13.17
N VAL A 316 2.51 17.72 -12.39
CA VAL A 316 1.09 17.59 -12.66
C VAL A 316 0.34 18.48 -11.69
N GLN A 317 -0.51 19.35 -12.23
CA GLN A 317 -1.24 20.37 -11.47
C GLN A 317 -2.70 20.42 -11.93
N SER A 318 -3.57 20.86 -11.03
CA SER A 318 -5.00 21.06 -11.27
C SER A 318 -5.70 19.82 -11.86
N LYS A 319 -5.25 18.62 -11.49
CA LYS A 319 -5.87 17.37 -11.93
C LYS A 319 -6.89 16.87 -10.92
N PRO A 320 -8.11 16.55 -11.36
CA PRO A 320 -9.08 15.87 -10.51
C PRO A 320 -8.77 14.37 -10.44
N HIS A 321 -9.36 13.70 -9.45
CA HIS A 321 -9.40 12.23 -9.34
C HIS A 321 -8.04 11.51 -9.49
N VAL A 322 -6.97 12.09 -8.95
CA VAL A 322 -5.64 11.48 -8.98
C VAL A 322 -5.64 10.24 -8.08
N LEU A 323 -5.43 9.07 -8.68
CA LEU A 323 -5.25 7.80 -7.96
C LEU A 323 -3.77 7.44 -7.83
N PHE A 324 -2.96 7.73 -8.84
CA PHE A 324 -1.52 7.53 -8.77
C PHE A 324 -0.74 8.77 -9.22
N TYR A 325 0.33 9.10 -8.52
CA TYR A 325 1.29 10.10 -8.98
C TYR A 325 2.72 9.66 -8.62
N PHE A 326 3.48 9.19 -9.62
CA PHE A 326 4.87 8.78 -9.47
C PHE A 326 5.81 9.64 -10.33
N THR A 327 6.84 10.22 -9.71
CA THR A 327 7.76 11.16 -10.38
C THR A 327 9.19 11.07 -9.84
N GLY A 328 10.07 11.95 -10.31
CA GLY A 328 11.45 12.13 -9.84
C GLY A 328 11.84 13.60 -9.86
N LEU A 329 11.77 14.27 -8.71
CA LEU A 329 12.28 15.64 -8.47
C LEU A 329 12.73 15.74 -7.02
N ALA A 330 13.57 16.71 -6.70
CA ALA A 330 13.87 17.03 -5.30
C ALA A 330 12.65 17.63 -4.55
N GLN A 331 11.85 18.41 -5.28
CA GLN A 331 10.63 19.05 -4.82
C GLN A 331 9.61 19.01 -5.95
N VAL A 332 8.38 18.61 -5.65
CA VAL A 332 7.31 18.51 -6.65
C VAL A 332 6.35 19.67 -6.44
N ALA A 333 6.41 20.67 -7.32
CA ALA A 333 5.54 21.83 -7.22
C ALA A 333 4.08 21.48 -7.56
N GLY A 334 3.14 22.18 -6.92
CA GLY A 334 1.71 22.13 -7.27
C GLY A 334 0.96 20.86 -6.87
N ILE A 335 1.55 19.98 -6.05
CA ILE A 335 0.87 18.75 -5.60
C ILE A 335 -0.48 19.01 -4.90
N THR A 336 -0.62 20.15 -4.22
CA THR A 336 -1.83 20.57 -3.50
C THR A 336 -2.92 21.15 -4.41
N SER A 337 -2.60 21.43 -5.68
CA SER A 337 -3.58 21.85 -6.67
C SER A 337 -4.39 20.68 -7.25
N ASN A 338 -3.93 19.45 -7.03
CA ASN A 338 -4.61 18.24 -7.47
C ASN A 338 -5.65 17.79 -6.43
N SER A 339 -6.67 17.09 -6.89
CA SER A 339 -7.61 16.38 -6.03
C SER A 339 -7.34 14.88 -6.11
N TYR A 340 -7.02 14.27 -4.97
CA TYR A 340 -6.71 12.84 -4.87
C TYR A 340 -7.94 12.06 -4.41
N VAL A 341 -8.18 10.90 -5.01
CA VAL A 341 -9.25 10.01 -4.55
C VAL A 341 -8.84 9.30 -3.24
N PRO A 342 -9.80 8.93 -2.37
CA PRO A 342 -9.53 8.00 -1.27
C PRO A 342 -8.79 6.75 -1.76
N GLY A 343 -7.69 6.41 -1.11
CA GLY A 343 -6.81 5.30 -1.51
C GLY A 343 -5.73 5.68 -2.52
N ALA A 344 -5.57 6.95 -2.90
CA ALA A 344 -4.50 7.37 -3.80
C ALA A 344 -3.09 7.10 -3.24
N ALA A 345 -2.17 6.68 -4.11
CA ALA A 345 -0.76 6.46 -3.78
C ALA A 345 0.12 7.41 -4.61
N ALA A 346 1.01 8.15 -3.94
CA ALA A 346 1.90 9.08 -4.62
C ALA A 346 3.29 9.10 -4.00
N ASP A 347 4.33 9.09 -4.82
CA ASP A 347 5.71 9.22 -4.36
C ASP A 347 6.63 9.83 -5.41
N HIS A 348 7.84 10.14 -4.96
CA HIS A 348 8.88 10.70 -5.80
C HIS A 348 10.24 10.11 -5.46
N LEU A 349 11.05 9.91 -6.48
CA LEU A 349 12.43 9.48 -6.32
C LEU A 349 13.25 10.67 -5.85
N THR A 350 13.59 10.69 -4.57
CA THR A 350 14.56 11.64 -4.03
C THR A 350 15.28 11.06 -2.81
N SER A 351 16.45 11.61 -2.49
CA SER A 351 17.19 11.32 -1.26
C SER A 351 16.47 11.91 -0.07
N TYR A 352 16.57 11.31 1.12
CA TYR A 352 16.12 11.90 2.39
C TYR A 352 14.65 12.34 2.48
N GLY A 353 13.78 12.08 1.49
CA GLY A 353 12.38 12.52 1.50
C GLY A 353 11.58 11.96 2.68
N ALA A 354 12.09 10.93 3.36
CA ALA A 354 11.52 10.38 4.59
C ALA A 354 12.38 10.62 5.85
N ARG A 355 13.38 11.49 5.77
CA ARG A 355 14.15 11.95 6.94
C ARG A 355 13.36 13.00 7.70
N LEU A 356 12.36 12.56 8.45
CA LEU A 356 11.45 13.44 9.19
C LEU A 356 12.18 14.08 10.39
N PRO A 357 11.89 15.35 10.73
CA PRO A 357 10.86 16.20 10.13
C PRO A 357 11.34 17.11 8.98
N ASN A 358 12.62 17.04 8.57
CA ASN A 358 13.22 18.14 7.79
C ASN A 358 13.66 17.79 6.35
N GLY A 359 13.74 16.50 5.98
CA GLY A 359 13.96 16.05 4.61
C GLY A 359 15.34 16.37 4.02
N ASN A 360 16.26 16.96 4.80
CA ASN A 360 17.57 17.43 4.34
C ASN A 360 17.49 18.29 3.05
N GLY A 361 16.49 19.18 2.98
CA GLY A 361 16.23 20.06 1.84
C GLY A 361 15.43 19.43 0.70
N GLN A 362 15.07 18.15 0.79
CA GLN A 362 14.17 17.46 -0.14
C GLN A 362 12.72 17.51 0.36
N MET A 363 11.76 17.42 -0.55
CA MET A 363 10.35 17.38 -0.20
C MET A 363 10.03 16.12 0.63
N LEU A 364 9.24 16.30 1.68
CA LEU A 364 8.87 15.21 2.57
C LEU A 364 7.82 14.30 1.94
N VAL A 365 7.88 13.00 2.26
CA VAL A 365 6.83 12.03 1.94
C VAL A 365 5.48 12.40 2.57
N THR A 366 5.50 13.05 3.74
CA THR A 366 4.28 13.51 4.42
C THR A 366 3.58 14.64 3.67
N ALA A 367 4.30 15.41 2.84
CA ALA A 367 3.68 16.45 2.01
C ALA A 367 2.71 15.87 0.96
N TRP A 368 2.90 14.61 0.53
CA TRP A 368 1.90 13.90 -0.27
C TRP A 368 0.62 13.61 0.52
N LEU A 369 0.76 13.23 1.80
CA LEU A 369 -0.37 12.98 2.68
C LEU A 369 -1.15 14.26 2.97
N ASP A 370 -0.44 15.36 3.21
CA ASP A 370 -1.01 16.69 3.39
C ASP A 370 -1.76 17.18 2.13
N ALA A 371 -1.23 16.85 0.95
CA ALA A 371 -1.86 17.18 -0.34
C ALA A 371 -3.11 16.33 -0.66
N GLY A 372 -3.33 15.21 0.03
CA GLY A 372 -4.51 14.36 -0.16
C GLY A 372 -4.21 12.91 -0.54
N ALA A 373 -2.97 12.52 -0.81
CA ALA A 373 -2.63 11.11 -1.03
C ALA A 373 -2.86 10.28 0.25
N THR A 374 -3.23 9.02 0.10
CA THR A 374 -3.49 8.12 1.25
C THR A 374 -2.22 7.41 1.72
N ALA A 375 -1.26 7.19 0.83
CA ALA A 375 0.06 6.67 1.19
C ALA A 375 1.16 7.24 0.29
N SER A 376 2.38 7.19 0.81
CA SER A 376 3.60 7.59 0.14
C SER A 376 4.80 6.77 0.63
N TYR A 377 5.91 6.91 -0.09
CA TYR A 377 7.17 6.24 0.21
C TYR A 377 8.34 7.17 -0.08
N GLY A 378 9.41 7.05 0.69
CA GLY A 378 10.65 7.77 0.44
C GLY A 378 11.80 7.25 1.28
N THR A 379 12.96 7.84 1.11
CA THR A 379 14.21 7.33 1.68
C THR A 379 14.64 8.15 2.89
N VAL A 380 15.18 7.50 3.92
CA VAL A 380 15.65 8.18 5.15
C VAL A 380 17.12 8.57 5.09
N ASP A 381 17.83 8.08 4.07
CA ASP A 381 19.25 8.23 3.82
C ASP A 381 19.50 8.38 2.32
N GLU A 382 20.73 8.66 1.89
CA GLU A 382 21.10 8.72 0.48
C GLU A 382 20.94 7.33 -0.18
N PRO A 383 19.99 7.17 -1.12
CA PRO A 383 19.75 5.88 -1.76
C PRO A 383 20.56 5.74 -3.06
N CYS A 384 21.06 6.86 -3.60
CA CYS A 384 21.43 7.02 -5.01
C CYS A 384 20.25 6.66 -5.93
N ASN A 385 20.48 6.51 -7.23
CA ASN A 385 19.42 6.26 -8.20
C ASN A 385 19.24 4.75 -8.52
N TYR A 386 19.42 3.87 -7.53
CA TYR A 386 19.05 2.47 -7.67
C TYR A 386 17.53 2.33 -7.66
N THR A 387 16.94 1.95 -8.80
CA THR A 387 15.49 1.82 -8.94
C THR A 387 14.88 0.83 -7.96
N GLN A 388 15.65 -0.17 -7.52
CA GLN A 388 15.25 -1.18 -6.54
C GLN A 388 14.95 -0.61 -5.16
N LYS A 389 15.53 0.55 -4.80
CA LYS A 389 15.27 1.25 -3.52
C LYS A 389 14.02 2.11 -3.55
N PHE A 390 13.29 2.13 -4.67
CA PHE A 390 12.06 2.89 -4.85
C PHE A 390 10.92 1.96 -5.29
N SER A 391 9.69 2.45 -5.19
CA SER A 391 8.51 1.73 -5.66
C SER A 391 8.58 1.53 -7.18
N GLN A 392 8.39 0.28 -7.61
CA GLN A 392 8.08 -0.05 -9.00
C GLN A 392 6.59 0.14 -9.20
N ALA A 393 6.21 1.12 -10.02
CA ALA A 393 4.82 1.51 -10.20
C ALA A 393 4.00 0.38 -10.82
N SER A 394 4.57 -0.36 -11.78
CA SER A 394 3.90 -1.54 -12.35
C SER A 394 3.54 -2.61 -11.32
N VAL A 395 4.43 -2.87 -10.36
CA VAL A 395 4.20 -3.85 -9.28
C VAL A 395 3.18 -3.32 -8.28
N LEU A 396 3.35 -2.08 -7.81
CA LEU A 396 2.42 -1.45 -6.87
C LEU A 396 1.00 -1.47 -7.41
N MET A 397 0.82 -0.99 -8.64
CA MET A 397 -0.50 -0.88 -9.27
C MET A 397 -1.14 -2.25 -9.50
N ASP A 398 -0.35 -3.25 -9.89
CA ASP A 398 -0.87 -4.60 -10.11
C ASP A 398 -1.40 -5.22 -8.81
N HIS A 399 -0.58 -5.26 -7.75
CA HIS A 399 -1.01 -5.77 -6.45
C HIS A 399 -2.21 -4.99 -5.89
N TYR A 400 -2.17 -3.66 -5.97
CA TYR A 400 -3.24 -2.83 -5.45
C TYR A 400 -4.57 -3.05 -6.17
N TYR A 401 -4.55 -3.19 -7.50
CA TYR A 401 -5.74 -3.56 -8.29
C TYR A 401 -6.19 -4.99 -8.07
N ARG A 402 -5.30 -5.92 -7.70
CA ARG A 402 -5.70 -7.29 -7.31
C ARG A 402 -6.30 -7.39 -5.92
N GLY A 403 -6.35 -6.25 -5.23
CA GLY A 403 -7.05 -6.08 -3.97
C GLY A 403 -6.15 -6.17 -2.77
N ASP A 404 -4.85 -5.98 -2.91
CA ASP A 404 -3.96 -5.74 -1.77
C ASP A 404 -4.31 -4.42 -1.08
N THR A 405 -4.03 -4.33 0.22
CA THR A 405 -4.04 -3.05 0.95
C THR A 405 -2.88 -2.15 0.49
N LEU A 406 -2.94 -0.85 0.77
CA LEU A 406 -1.81 0.05 0.46
C LEU A 406 -0.50 -0.40 1.10
N LEU A 407 -0.53 -0.94 2.33
CA LEU A 407 0.66 -1.47 2.97
C LEU A 407 1.25 -2.63 2.17
N GLU A 408 0.42 -3.59 1.73
CA GLU A 408 0.88 -4.73 0.94
C GLU A 408 1.44 -4.27 -0.41
N ALA A 409 0.68 -3.47 -1.16
CA ALA A 409 1.07 -3.00 -2.47
C ALA A 409 2.39 -2.23 -2.46
N TYR A 410 2.58 -1.32 -1.49
CA TYR A 410 3.84 -0.59 -1.36
C TYR A 410 5.00 -1.51 -0.99
N TRP A 411 4.85 -2.36 0.01
CA TRP A 411 5.93 -3.25 0.45
C TRP A 411 6.32 -4.29 -0.61
N LYS A 412 5.37 -4.76 -1.41
CA LYS A 412 5.64 -5.64 -2.56
C LYS A 412 6.29 -4.89 -3.73
N SER A 413 6.17 -3.57 -3.79
CA SER A 413 6.72 -2.76 -4.90
C SER A 413 8.17 -2.31 -4.73
N VAL A 414 8.75 -2.39 -3.53
CA VAL A 414 10.13 -1.95 -3.26
C VAL A 414 11.02 -3.15 -3.03
N GLN A 415 11.95 -3.41 -3.96
CA GLN A 415 12.79 -4.60 -3.91
C GLN A 415 13.84 -4.52 -2.78
N TRP A 416 14.42 -3.34 -2.57
CA TRP A 416 15.47 -3.06 -1.59
C TRP A 416 14.98 -2.03 -0.55
N PRO A 417 14.06 -2.40 0.36
CA PRO A 417 13.32 -1.43 1.17
C PRO A 417 14.07 -0.89 2.38
N GLY A 418 15.28 -1.38 2.69
CA GLY A 418 15.93 -1.13 3.99
C GLY A 418 16.16 0.36 4.33
N GLN A 419 16.55 1.18 3.36
CA GLN A 419 16.72 2.64 3.53
C GLN A 419 15.42 3.44 3.32
N GLY A 420 14.28 2.75 3.16
CA GLY A 420 12.97 3.33 2.90
C GLY A 420 12.09 3.49 4.14
N LEU A 421 11.18 4.45 4.10
CA LEU A 421 10.08 4.62 5.04
C LEU A 421 8.76 4.57 4.28
N PHE A 422 7.85 3.72 4.75
CA PHE A 422 6.50 3.63 4.23
C PHE A 422 5.57 4.46 5.10
N VAL A 423 4.84 5.42 4.51
CA VAL A 423 3.92 6.29 5.25
C VAL A 423 2.50 6.23 4.69
N GLY A 424 1.50 6.38 5.53
CA GLY A 424 0.10 6.46 5.10
C GLY A 424 -0.86 5.63 5.95
N GLU A 425 -2.09 5.52 5.45
CA GLU A 425 -3.10 4.63 6.02
C GLU A 425 -2.92 3.21 5.44
N PRO A 426 -2.57 2.20 6.27
CA PRO A 426 -2.09 0.93 5.75
C PRO A 426 -3.17 0.02 5.19
N LEU A 427 -4.42 0.13 5.66
CA LEU A 427 -5.50 -0.80 5.36
C LEU A 427 -6.41 -0.33 4.22
N ALA A 428 -6.17 0.85 3.65
CA ALA A 428 -6.91 1.34 2.51
C ALA A 428 -6.86 0.32 1.37
N GLN A 429 -8.05 -0.13 0.95
CA GLN A 429 -8.20 -1.25 0.01
C GLN A 429 -9.35 -0.99 -0.97
N PRO A 430 -9.21 -0.01 -1.88
CA PRO A 430 -10.26 0.39 -2.81
C PRO A 430 -10.69 -0.69 -3.78
N PHE A 431 -9.77 -1.55 -4.19
CA PHE A 431 -10.06 -2.65 -5.11
C PHE A 431 -10.17 -3.99 -4.37
N ARG A 432 -10.77 -4.01 -3.17
CA ARG A 432 -10.95 -5.22 -2.34
C ARG A 432 -11.40 -6.43 -3.17
N ASN A 433 -10.72 -7.56 -3.02
CA ASN A 433 -11.07 -8.81 -3.71
C ASN A 433 -12.14 -9.57 -2.92
N SER A 434 -13.37 -9.57 -3.41
CA SER A 434 -14.49 -10.35 -2.87
C SER A 434 -14.65 -11.66 -3.65
N ALA A 435 -13.66 -12.55 -3.51
CA ALA A 435 -13.64 -13.79 -4.27
C ALA A 435 -14.79 -14.72 -3.86
N SER A 436 -15.48 -15.33 -4.82
CA SER A 436 -16.57 -16.26 -4.57
C SER A 436 -16.60 -17.41 -5.57
N LEU A 437 -17.13 -18.55 -5.11
CA LEU A 437 -17.44 -19.73 -5.92
C LEU A 437 -18.93 -20.02 -5.72
N ALA A 438 -19.71 -19.98 -6.79
CA ALA A 438 -21.14 -20.30 -6.78
C ALA A 438 -21.48 -21.29 -7.90
N ILE A 439 -22.65 -21.92 -7.83
CA ILE A 439 -23.18 -22.73 -8.94
C ILE A 439 -24.22 -21.88 -9.67
N VAL A 440 -23.97 -21.62 -10.96
CA VAL A 440 -24.86 -20.84 -11.83
C VAL A 440 -25.06 -21.63 -13.12
N ALA A 441 -26.32 -21.86 -13.50
CA ALA A 441 -26.68 -22.61 -14.71
C ALA A 441 -25.99 -23.99 -14.84
N GLY A 442 -25.82 -24.71 -13.73
CA GLY A 442 -25.21 -26.04 -13.73
C GLY A 442 -23.68 -26.05 -13.90
N GLN A 443 -23.01 -24.91 -13.69
CA GLN A 443 -21.55 -24.77 -13.72
C GLN A 443 -21.07 -24.03 -12.48
N TYR A 444 -19.81 -24.23 -12.11
CA TYR A 444 -19.15 -23.34 -11.17
C TYR A 444 -18.87 -21.98 -11.83
N ALA A 445 -19.31 -20.92 -11.17
CA ALA A 445 -18.95 -19.55 -11.46
C ALA A 445 -17.98 -19.04 -10.37
N ILE A 446 -16.76 -18.70 -10.78
CA ILE A 446 -15.69 -18.18 -9.93
C ILE A 446 -15.57 -16.68 -10.20
N SER A 447 -15.98 -15.84 -9.25
CA SER A 447 -15.79 -14.39 -9.34
C SER A 447 -14.59 -13.95 -8.52
N THR A 448 -13.63 -13.25 -9.13
CA THR A 448 -12.46 -12.71 -8.43
C THR A 448 -11.75 -11.63 -9.24
N ARG A 449 -10.94 -10.80 -8.59
CA ARG A 449 -9.93 -9.92 -9.22
C ARG A 449 -8.50 -10.23 -8.78
N GLY A 450 -8.30 -11.26 -7.96
CA GLY A 450 -7.03 -11.54 -7.32
C GLY A 450 -6.00 -12.27 -8.19
N LEU A 451 -6.31 -12.54 -9.47
CA LEU A 451 -5.45 -13.36 -10.33
C LEU A 451 -4.26 -12.56 -10.85
N ARG A 452 -3.05 -13.08 -10.64
CA ARG A 452 -1.81 -12.51 -11.16
C ARG A 452 -1.82 -12.57 -12.69
N PRO A 453 -1.60 -11.45 -13.41
CA PRO A 453 -1.64 -11.45 -14.87
C PRO A 453 -0.61 -12.40 -15.48
N GLY A 454 -1.02 -13.12 -16.52
CA GLY A 454 -0.18 -14.09 -17.23
C GLY A 454 0.08 -15.40 -16.47
N SER A 455 -0.37 -15.52 -15.22
CA SER A 455 -0.19 -16.74 -14.44
C SER A 455 -1.30 -17.75 -14.68
N HIS A 456 -0.95 -19.04 -14.58
CA HIS A 456 -1.89 -20.15 -14.75
C HIS A 456 -2.57 -20.53 -13.45
N TYR A 457 -3.85 -20.88 -13.55
CA TYR A 457 -4.68 -21.38 -12.46
C TYR A 457 -5.48 -22.60 -12.94
N SER A 458 -5.81 -23.50 -12.02
CA SER A 458 -6.70 -24.63 -12.31
C SER A 458 -7.67 -24.90 -11.16
N LEU A 459 -8.89 -25.30 -11.53
CA LEU A 459 -9.83 -25.94 -10.62
C LEU A 459 -9.74 -27.44 -10.84
N GLU A 460 -9.48 -28.20 -9.78
CA GLU A 460 -9.20 -29.64 -9.88
C GLU A 460 -10.01 -30.42 -8.86
N TYR A 461 -10.35 -31.66 -9.19
CA TYR A 461 -11.07 -32.57 -8.31
C TYR A 461 -10.34 -33.90 -8.15
N ARG A 462 -10.74 -34.67 -7.14
CA ARG A 462 -10.36 -36.07 -6.98
C ARG A 462 -11.52 -36.86 -6.38
N ILE A 463 -11.53 -38.17 -6.62
CA ILE A 463 -12.62 -39.07 -6.19
C ILE A 463 -12.29 -39.81 -4.88
N ALA A 464 -11.00 -39.93 -4.53
CA ALA A 464 -10.55 -40.46 -3.24
C ALA A 464 -9.33 -39.68 -2.72
N PRO A 465 -9.05 -39.67 -1.40
CA PRO A 465 -7.89 -38.97 -0.84
C PRO A 465 -6.53 -39.34 -1.46
N SER A 466 -6.38 -40.59 -1.90
CA SER A 466 -5.15 -41.10 -2.53
C SER A 466 -5.17 -41.06 -4.06
N SER A 467 -6.27 -40.66 -4.70
CA SER A 467 -6.35 -40.61 -6.16
C SER A 467 -5.68 -39.35 -6.72
N THR A 468 -5.20 -39.44 -7.95
CA THR A 468 -4.66 -38.31 -8.71
C THR A 468 -5.71 -37.20 -8.85
N TRP A 469 -5.24 -35.95 -8.83
CA TRP A 469 -6.07 -34.79 -9.15
C TRP A 469 -6.33 -34.71 -10.66
N THR A 470 -7.57 -34.41 -11.01
CA THR A 470 -8.02 -34.22 -12.39
C THR A 470 -8.49 -32.78 -12.57
N THR A 471 -8.02 -32.11 -13.61
CA THR A 471 -8.41 -30.73 -13.93
C THR A 471 -9.85 -30.66 -14.45
N LEU A 472 -10.69 -29.83 -13.84
CA LEU A 472 -12.01 -29.45 -14.34
C LEU A 472 -11.92 -28.32 -15.37
N ALA A 473 -11.10 -27.32 -15.07
CA ALA A 473 -10.88 -26.15 -15.92
C ALA A 473 -9.54 -25.49 -15.60
N SER A 474 -8.98 -24.83 -16.61
CA SER A 474 -7.74 -24.04 -16.51
C SER A 474 -8.00 -22.61 -16.94
N PHE A 475 -7.29 -21.68 -16.30
CA PHE A 475 -7.46 -20.25 -16.48
C PHE A 475 -6.10 -19.56 -16.55
N THR A 476 -6.08 -18.39 -17.17
CA THR A 476 -4.92 -17.49 -17.16
C THR A 476 -5.37 -16.16 -16.58
N GLY A 477 -4.63 -15.65 -15.60
CA GLY A 477 -4.93 -14.35 -15.00
C GLY A 477 -4.80 -13.24 -16.03
N SER A 478 -5.78 -12.34 -16.05
CA SER A 478 -5.76 -11.12 -16.85
C SER A 478 -5.65 -9.91 -15.95
N ARG A 479 -5.04 -8.83 -16.47
CA ARG A 479 -4.93 -7.59 -15.73
C ARG A 479 -6.25 -6.82 -15.75
N SER A 480 -6.45 -6.04 -14.70
CA SER A 480 -7.33 -4.87 -14.68
C SER A 480 -8.85 -5.10 -14.68
N GLN A 481 -9.36 -6.32 -14.48
CA GLN A 481 -10.81 -6.55 -14.38
C GLN A 481 -11.15 -7.61 -13.33
N PRO A 482 -12.25 -7.45 -12.57
CA PRO A 482 -12.93 -8.59 -11.99
C PRO A 482 -13.31 -9.56 -13.11
N VAL A 483 -12.99 -10.84 -12.92
CA VAL A 483 -13.34 -11.90 -13.85
C VAL A 483 -14.37 -12.82 -13.22
N THR A 484 -15.31 -13.27 -14.05
CA THR A 484 -16.17 -14.41 -13.73
C THR A 484 -15.75 -15.56 -14.63
N LEU A 485 -15.09 -16.56 -14.05
CA LEU A 485 -14.62 -17.75 -14.74
C LEU A 485 -15.66 -18.87 -14.60
N SER A 486 -15.81 -19.70 -15.63
CA SER A 486 -16.71 -20.85 -15.59
C SER A 486 -15.93 -22.17 -15.58
N ALA A 487 -16.37 -23.13 -14.78
CA ALA A 487 -15.90 -24.50 -14.78
C ALA A 487 -17.07 -25.49 -14.74
N PRO A 488 -16.96 -26.67 -15.40
CA PRO A 488 -17.96 -27.71 -15.25
C PRO A 488 -18.03 -28.21 -13.80
N LEU A 489 -19.19 -28.74 -13.40
CA LEU A 489 -19.31 -29.45 -12.13
C LEU A 489 -18.53 -30.77 -12.19
N PRO A 490 -17.89 -31.18 -11.08
CA PRO A 490 -17.21 -32.47 -11.02
C PRO A 490 -18.22 -33.62 -11.10
N PRO A 491 -17.76 -34.84 -11.44
CA PRO A 491 -18.62 -36.01 -11.37
C PRO A 491 -19.14 -36.23 -9.95
N ALA A 492 -20.30 -36.87 -9.80
CA ALA A 492 -20.93 -37.12 -8.49
C ALA A 492 -20.03 -37.93 -7.52
N SER A 493 -19.05 -38.67 -8.04
CA SER A 493 -18.05 -39.40 -7.25
C SER A 493 -16.91 -38.54 -6.70
N ALA A 494 -16.86 -37.25 -7.04
CA ALA A 494 -15.84 -36.35 -6.52
C ALA A 494 -16.03 -36.11 -5.02
N THR A 495 -14.93 -36.23 -4.28
CA THR A 495 -14.90 -36.05 -2.82
C THR A 495 -14.10 -34.83 -2.40
N HIS A 496 -13.22 -34.31 -3.26
CA HIS A 496 -12.48 -33.09 -2.98
C HIS A 496 -12.35 -32.21 -4.21
N LEU A 497 -12.25 -30.91 -3.96
CA LEU A 497 -11.99 -29.84 -4.91
C LEU A 497 -10.77 -29.04 -4.44
N ARG A 498 -9.95 -28.55 -5.36
CA ARG A 498 -8.89 -27.59 -5.03
C ARG A 498 -8.73 -26.52 -6.09
N TRP A 499 -8.32 -25.35 -5.64
CA TRP A 499 -7.87 -24.25 -6.48
C TRP A 499 -6.34 -24.20 -6.47
N VAL A 500 -5.73 -24.28 -7.65
CA VAL A 500 -4.28 -24.27 -7.83
C VAL A 500 -3.90 -22.99 -8.57
N GLY A 501 -2.79 -22.39 -8.18
CA GLY A 501 -2.23 -21.20 -8.80
C GLY A 501 -0.81 -20.92 -8.33
N PRO A 502 -0.26 -19.72 -8.61
CA PRO A 502 1.09 -19.34 -8.22
C PRO A 502 1.35 -19.49 -6.72
N CYS A 503 2.47 -20.09 -6.34
CA CYS A 503 2.85 -20.20 -4.94
C CYS A 503 3.10 -18.82 -4.30
N ALA A 504 2.69 -18.67 -3.05
CA ALA A 504 2.81 -17.41 -2.30
C ALA A 504 4.25 -16.84 -2.29
N ALA A 505 5.26 -17.70 -2.13
CA ALA A 505 6.66 -17.29 -2.01
C ALA A 505 7.43 -17.29 -3.34
N ASP A 506 6.93 -17.98 -4.37
CA ASP A 506 7.55 -18.05 -5.69
C ASP A 506 6.45 -18.24 -6.73
N ALA A 507 6.08 -17.14 -7.38
CA ALA A 507 5.01 -17.13 -8.36
C ALA A 507 5.34 -17.88 -9.66
N SER A 508 6.58 -18.40 -9.83
CA SER A 508 6.93 -19.32 -10.92
C SER A 508 6.47 -20.76 -10.67
N GLN A 509 6.20 -21.12 -9.41
CA GLN A 509 5.75 -22.45 -9.00
C GLN A 509 4.22 -22.48 -8.83
N GLN A 510 3.64 -23.68 -8.84
CA GLN A 510 2.20 -23.91 -8.66
C GLN A 510 1.91 -24.59 -7.31
N CYS A 511 0.95 -24.04 -6.57
CA CYS A 511 0.57 -24.48 -5.24
C CYS A 511 -0.95 -24.63 -5.12
N THR A 512 -1.38 -25.50 -4.21
CA THR A 512 -2.79 -25.52 -3.78
C THR A 512 -3.05 -24.26 -2.94
N LEU A 513 -3.88 -23.37 -3.46
CA LEU A 513 -4.27 -22.12 -2.83
C LEU A 513 -5.46 -22.29 -1.89
N SER A 514 -6.32 -23.26 -2.19
CA SER A 514 -7.43 -23.65 -1.33
C SER A 514 -7.87 -25.08 -1.68
N SER A 515 -8.42 -25.79 -0.70
CA SER A 515 -9.05 -27.11 -0.88
C SER A 515 -10.38 -27.19 -0.14
N SER A 516 -11.35 -27.90 -0.71
CA SER A 516 -12.61 -28.19 -0.02
C SER A 516 -12.33 -29.05 1.21
N SER A 517 -13.08 -28.80 2.29
CA SER A 517 -13.06 -29.62 3.50
C SER A 517 -13.56 -31.04 3.26
#